data_AF-A0A920B1G7-F1
#
_entry.id   AF-A0A920B1G7-F1
#
_cell.length_a   1.000
_cell.length_b   1.000
_cell.length_c   1.000
_cell.angle_alpha   90.00
_cell.angle_beta   90.00
_cell.angle_gamma   90.00
#
_symmetry.space_group_name_H-M   'P 1'
#
loop_
_entity.id
_entity.type
_entity.pdbx_description
1 polymer ?
#
loop_
_entity_poly.entity_id
_entity_poly.type
_entity_poly.pdbx_seq_one_letter_code
_entity_poly.pdbx_strand_id
1 'polypeptide(L)'
;MEQSFFGLRAAIQSIDTTAIEVLSSRESLRLSQLRVQAGVGVQREVVNNQRDLTQAELKYARAINSYNTNLAQLQRRTGLDALIACNAVSLREPSRNLIKNRFRLSPRR
;
A
#
# COMPACT_ATOMS: atom_id res chain seq x y z
N MET A 1 21.23 6.06 -3.57
CA MET A 1 20.17 6.44 -2.61
C MET A 1 19.32 7.55 -3.19
N GLU A 2 19.96 8.58 -3.76
CA GLU A 2 19.31 9.71 -4.43
C GLU A 2 18.25 9.31 -5.47
N GLN A 3 18.54 8.36 -6.36
CA GLN A 3 17.58 7.92 -7.38
C GLN A 3 16.28 7.31 -6.80
N SER A 4 16.38 6.45 -5.77
CA SER A 4 15.19 5.85 -5.15
C SER A 4 14.38 6.88 -4.36
N PHE A 5 15.04 7.89 -3.79
CA PHE A 5 14.36 9.00 -3.10
C PHE A 5 13.60 9.90 -4.09
N PHE A 6 14.24 10.34 -5.17
CA PHE A 6 13.55 11.13 -6.20
C PHE A 6 12.47 10.32 -6.93
N GLY A 7 12.72 9.04 -7.20
CA GLY A 7 11.72 8.12 -7.74
C GLY A 7 10.50 7.97 -6.82
N LEU A 8 10.72 7.89 -5.50
CA LEU A 8 9.62 7.83 -4.53
C LEU A 8 8.79 9.12 -4.56
N ARG A 9 9.43 10.29 -4.53
CA ARG A 9 8.73 11.59 -4.61
C ARG A 9 7.94 11.74 -5.91
N ALA A 10 8.52 11.33 -7.04
CA ALA A 10 7.84 11.35 -8.34
C ALA A 10 6.66 10.37 -8.38
N ALA A 11 6.78 9.20 -7.74
CA ALA A 11 5.69 8.24 -7.64
C ALA A 11 4.53 8.75 -6.80
N ILE A 12 4.80 9.46 -5.69
CA ILE A 12 3.76 10.13 -4.88
C ILE A 12 2.98 11.13 -5.75
N GLN A 13 3.67 12.02 -6.45
CA GLN A 13 3.00 12.97 -7.34
C GLN A 13 2.21 12.28 -8.46
N SER A 14 2.73 11.16 -8.98
CA SER A 14 2.05 10.38 -10.00
C SER A 14 0.78 9.73 -9.48
N ILE A 15 0.76 9.25 -8.23
CA ILE A 15 -0.43 8.69 -7.57
C ILE A 15 -1.53 9.73 -7.51
N ASP A 16 -1.23 10.95 -7.05
CA ASP A 16 -2.23 12.03 -6.95
C ASP A 16 -2.80 12.40 -8.32
N THR A 17 -1.92 12.61 -9.31
CA THR A 17 -2.34 12.96 -10.68
C THR A 17 -3.19 11.88 -11.32
N THR A 18 -2.78 10.61 -11.20
CA THR A 18 -3.51 9.48 -11.80
C THR A 18 -4.81 9.16 -11.06
N ALA A 19 -4.90 9.45 -9.76
CA ALA A 19 -6.16 9.37 -9.03
C ALA A 19 -7.19 10.37 -9.56
N ILE A 20 -6.78 11.61 -9.80
CA ILE A 20 -7.63 12.64 -10.43
C ILE A 20 -8.06 12.20 -11.83
N GLU A 21 -7.15 11.60 -12.62
CA GLU A 21 -7.48 11.06 -13.94
C GLU A 21 -8.57 9.97 -13.86
N VAL A 22 -8.47 9.03 -12.89
CA VAL A 22 -9.50 8.00 -12.66
C VAL A 22 -10.86 8.63 -12.34
N LEU A 23 -10.89 9.62 -11.45
CA LEU A 23 -12.13 10.31 -11.07
C LEU A 23 -12.76 11.03 -12.27
N SER A 24 -11.94 11.72 -13.07
CA SER A 24 -12.40 12.40 -14.29
C SER A 24 -12.95 11.41 -15.31
N SER A 25 -12.23 10.33 -15.61
CA SER A 25 -12.68 9.32 -16.57
C SER A 25 -13.96 8.60 -16.11
N ARG A 26 -14.14 8.42 -14.80
CA ARG A 26 -15.37 7.87 -14.23
C ARG A 26 -16.57 8.78 -14.47
N GLU A 27 -16.41 10.10 -14.27
CA GLU A 27 -17.49 11.04 -14.56
C GLU A 27 -17.78 11.12 -16.07
N SER A 28 -16.75 11.11 -16.93
CA SER A 28 -16.94 11.05 -18.38
C SER A 28 -17.75 9.82 -18.82
N LEU A 29 -17.46 8.65 -18.23
CA LEU A 29 -18.25 7.44 -18.45
C LEU A 29 -19.69 7.63 -17.99
N ARG A 30 -19.93 8.17 -16.79
CA ARG A 30 -21.27 8.44 -16.28
C ARG A 30 -22.07 9.35 -17.20
N LEU A 31 -21.47 10.44 -17.66
CA LEU A 31 -22.11 11.39 -18.59
C LEU A 31 -22.41 10.74 -19.94
N SER A 32 -21.52 9.91 -20.48
CA SER A 32 -21.76 9.19 -21.74
C SER A 32 -22.95 8.23 -21.64
N GLN A 33 -23.09 7.54 -20.50
CA GLN A 33 -24.23 6.66 -20.24
C GLN A 33 -25.55 7.45 -20.19
N LEU A 34 -25.57 8.59 -19.50
CA LEU A 34 -26.74 9.47 -19.43
C LEU A 34 -27.16 10.00 -20.80
N ARG A 35 -26.21 10.36 -21.67
CA ARG A 35 -26.50 10.80 -23.05
C ARG A 35 -27.13 9.71 -23.89
N VAL A 36 -26.64 8.47 -23.78
CA VAL A 36 -27.25 7.32 -24.46
C VAL A 36 -28.67 7.07 -23.94
N GLN A 37 -28.89 7.14 -22.62
CA GLN A 37 -30.21 6.98 -22.02
C GLN A 37 -31.21 8.06 -22.48
N ALA A 38 -30.72 9.28 -22.67
CA ALA A 38 -31.51 10.39 -23.20
C ALA A 38 -31.69 10.35 -24.73
N GLY A 39 -31.11 9.37 -25.43
CA GLY A 39 -31.21 9.23 -26.89
C GLY A 39 -30.38 10.22 -27.70
N VAL A 40 -29.53 11.03 -27.05
CA VAL A 40 -28.68 12.05 -27.69
C VAL A 40 -27.22 11.60 -27.86
N GLY A 41 -26.88 10.41 -27.37
CA GLY A 41 -25.53 9.82 -27.45
C GLY A 41 -25.52 8.47 -28.15
N VAL A 42 -24.32 7.94 -28.42
CA VAL A 42 -24.14 6.64 -29.10
C VAL A 42 -23.38 5.64 -28.24
N GLN A 43 -23.70 4.35 -28.37
CA GLN A 43 -23.08 3.28 -27.57
C GLN A 43 -21.54 3.21 -27.74
N ARG A 44 -21.02 3.62 -28.90
CA ARG A 44 -19.58 3.69 -29.16
C ARG A 44 -18.86 4.65 -28.20
N GLU A 45 -19.50 5.77 -27.81
CA GLU A 45 -18.93 6.72 -26.86
C GLU A 45 -18.81 6.10 -25.47
N VAL A 46 -19.79 5.30 -25.03
CA VAL A 46 -19.74 4.60 -23.74
C VAL A 46 -18.58 3.62 -23.71
N VAL A 47 -18.39 2.84 -24.78
CA VAL A 47 -17.28 1.88 -24.88
C VAL A 47 -15.92 2.59 -24.86
N ASN A 48 -15.80 3.74 -25.55
CA ASN A 48 -14.58 4.55 -25.51
C ASN A 48 -14.29 5.07 -24.08
N ASN A 49 -15.30 5.63 -23.39
CA ASN A 49 -15.11 6.11 -22.02
C ASN A 49 -14.83 4.98 -21.02
N GLN A 50 -15.37 3.77 -21.22
CA GLN A 50 -15.00 2.59 -20.43
C GLN A 50 -13.53 2.22 -20.61
N ARG A 51 -13.04 2.28 -21.85
CA ARG A 51 -11.63 2.05 -22.16
C ARG A 51 -10.74 3.11 -21.50
N ASP A 52 -11.15 4.37 -21.55
CA ASP A 52 -10.40 5.48 -20.94
C ASP A 52 -10.35 5.36 -19.42
N LEU A 53 -11.46 4.97 -18.78
CA LEU A 53 -11.49 4.66 -17.34
C LEU A 53 -10.53 3.50 -17.01
N THR A 54 -10.60 2.40 -17.76
CA THR A 54 -9.70 1.25 -17.56
C THR A 54 -8.23 1.66 -17.69
N GLN A 55 -7.91 2.51 -18.67
CA GLN A 55 -6.55 2.99 -18.89
C GLN A 55 -6.07 3.91 -17.76
N ALA A 56 -6.95 4.76 -17.22
CA ALA A 56 -6.65 5.61 -16.07
C ALA A 56 -6.40 4.77 -14.81
N GLU A 57 -7.23 3.75 -14.56
CA GLU A 57 -7.06 2.83 -13.43
C GLU A 57 -5.74 2.06 -13.53
N LEU A 58 -5.36 1.63 -14.73
CA LEU A 58 -4.07 0.99 -14.98
C LEU A 58 -2.88 1.93 -14.71
N LYS A 59 -2.97 3.21 -15.10
CA LYS A 59 -1.93 4.20 -14.80
C LYS A 59 -1.78 4.41 -13.29
N TYR A 60 -2.91 4.52 -12.57
CA TYR A 60 -2.93 4.63 -11.12
C TYR A 60 -2.27 3.43 -10.42
N ALA A 61 -2.63 2.20 -10.83
CA ALA A 61 -2.01 0.99 -10.30
C ALA A 61 -0.49 0.94 -10.56
N ARG A 62 -0.03 1.38 -11.72
CA ARG A 62 1.41 1.50 -12.02
C ARG A 62 2.10 2.52 -11.12
N ALA A 63 1.47 3.66 -10.84
CA ALA A 63 2.02 4.66 -9.93
C ALA A 63 2.22 4.11 -8.51
N ILE A 64 1.25 3.34 -8.00
CA ILE A 64 1.35 2.63 -6.71
C ILE A 64 2.51 1.63 -6.74
N ASN A 65 2.63 0.83 -7.80
CA ASN A 65 3.72 -0.14 -7.92
C ASN A 65 5.10 0.53 -7.97
N SER A 66 5.22 1.68 -8.65
CA SER A 66 6.44 2.48 -8.65
C SER A 66 6.77 3.04 -7.26
N TYR A 67 5.77 3.50 -6.51
CA TYR A 67 5.95 3.94 -5.12
C TYR A 67 6.50 2.81 -4.24
N ASN A 68 5.83 1.65 -4.25
CA ASN A 68 6.23 0.49 -3.45
C ASN A 68 7.65 0.02 -3.80
N THR A 69 7.99 -0.01 -5.08
CA THR A 69 9.31 -0.40 -5.57
C THR A 69 10.40 0.57 -5.09
N ASN A 70 10.17 1.88 -5.22
CA ASN A 70 11.13 2.90 -4.79
C ASN A 70 11.31 2.93 -3.27
N LEU A 71 10.22 2.73 -2.51
CA LEU A 71 10.26 2.62 -1.06
C LEU A 71 11.11 1.42 -0.61
N ALA A 72 10.83 0.23 -1.16
CA ALA A 72 11.60 -0.98 -0.84
C ALA A 72 13.08 -0.88 -1.23
N GLN A 73 13.41 -0.16 -2.31
CA GLN A 73 14.80 0.12 -2.68
C GLN A 73 15.47 1.08 -1.71
N LEU A 74 14.74 2.11 -1.25
CA LEU A 74 15.26 3.08 -0.29
C LEU A 74 15.50 2.41 1.07
N GLN A 75 14.58 1.59 1.57
CA GLN A 75 14.73 0.82 2.80
C GLN A 75 15.96 -0.10 2.75
N ARG A 76 16.13 -0.87 1.67
CA ARG A 76 17.30 -1.75 1.50
C ARG A 76 18.63 -1.02 1.48
N ARG A 77 18.69 0.19 0.91
CA ARG A 77 19.93 0.98 0.80
C ARG A 77 20.26 1.76 2.06
N THR A 78 19.25 2.18 2.82
CA THR A 78 19.43 2.96 4.06
C THR A 78 19.49 2.08 5.30
N GLY A 79 19.03 0.83 5.21
CA GLY A 79 18.90 -0.04 6.38
C GLY A 79 17.85 0.47 7.37
N LEU A 80 16.94 1.36 6.97
CA LEU A 80 15.91 1.92 7.87
C LEU A 80 15.07 0.82 8.55
N ASP A 81 14.79 -0.27 7.83
CA ASP A 81 14.11 -1.46 8.41
C ASP A 81 14.99 -2.23 9.40
N ALA A 82 16.31 -2.27 9.19
CA ALA A 82 17.24 -2.94 10.09
C ALA A 82 17.44 -2.19 11.41
N LEU A 83 17.23 -0.87 11.42
CA LEU A 83 17.29 -0.03 12.62
C LEU A 83 16.07 -0.21 13.55
N ILE A 84 15.01 -0.91 13.11
CA ILE A 84 13.83 -1.23 13.94
C ILE A 84 14.09 -2.43 14.88
N ALA A 85 15.18 -3.17 14.69
CA ALA A 85 15.58 -4.23 15.61
C ALA A 85 16.59 -3.73 16.64
N CYS A 86 16.15 -2.90 17.60
CA CYS A 86 16.84 -2.84 18.88
C CYS A 86 16.42 -4.06 19.71
N ASN A 87 17.32 -5.04 19.83
CA ASN A 87 17.26 -6.06 20.86
C ASN A 87 17.15 -5.37 22.23
N ALA A 88 16.07 -5.65 22.97
CA ALA A 88 15.99 -5.29 24.38
C ALA A 88 16.94 -6.19 25.18
N VAL A 89 18.14 -5.69 25.51
CA VAL A 89 19.03 -6.35 26.46
C VAL A 89 18.35 -6.33 27.83
N SER A 90 17.78 -7.45 28.26
CA SER A 90 17.33 -7.60 29.64
C SER A 90 18.51 -7.98 30.54
N LEU A 91 19.05 -7.01 31.29
CA LEU A 91 19.97 -7.30 32.39
C LEU A 91 19.16 -7.61 33.67
N ARG A 92 18.76 -8.89 33.82
CA ARG A 92 18.35 -9.50 35.10
C ARG A 92 18.83 -10.95 35.04
N GLU A 93 19.62 -11.48 35.97
CA GLU A 93 19.57 -11.32 37.43
C GLU A 93 20.95 -11.55 38.08
N PRO A 94 21.14 -11.08 39.33
CA PRO A 94 21.79 -11.92 40.33
C PRO A 94 20.85 -12.20 41.51
N SER A 95 20.41 -13.47 41.56
CA SER A 95 20.22 -14.32 42.75
C SER A 95 19.52 -13.77 44.01
N ARG A 96 18.40 -14.40 44.43
CA ARG A 96 18.19 -14.77 45.86
C ARG A 96 17.06 -15.80 46.09
N ASN A 97 17.50 -17.01 46.45
CA ASN A 97 16.98 -17.92 47.48
C ASN A 97 15.59 -18.60 47.35
N LEU A 98 15.67 -19.92 47.09
CA LEU A 98 15.26 -21.03 47.99
C LEU A 98 13.97 -20.86 48.82
N ILE A 99 12.88 -21.44 48.32
CA ILE A 99 12.02 -22.29 49.16
C ILE A 99 11.82 -23.63 48.43
N LYS A 100 12.64 -24.62 48.80
CA LYS A 100 12.31 -26.03 48.62
C LYS A 100 11.32 -26.42 49.71
N ASN A 101 10.05 -26.57 49.36
CA ASN A 101 9.12 -27.47 50.05
C ASN A 101 8.14 -27.98 49.00
N ARG A 102 8.36 -29.18 48.45
CA ARG A 102 7.86 -30.47 48.99
C ARG A 102 6.35 -30.38 49.21
N PHE A 103 5.55 -30.92 48.29
CA PHE A 103 4.57 -31.99 48.55
C PHE A 103 3.83 -32.41 47.25
N ARG A 104 4.15 -33.65 46.81
CA ARG A 104 3.33 -34.70 46.16
C ARG A 104 2.51 -34.43 44.87
N LEU A 105 2.92 -35.11 43.78
CA LEU A 105 2.20 -36.18 43.03
C LEU A 105 0.74 -36.45 43.50
N SER A 106 -0.34 -36.57 42.71
CA SER A 106 -0.59 -36.82 41.27
C SER A 106 -2.08 -36.43 40.92
N PRO A 107 -2.85 -37.04 39.96
CA PRO A 107 -3.53 -36.29 38.89
C PRO A 107 -5.07 -36.46 38.83
N ARG A 108 -5.67 -35.91 37.75
CA ARG A 108 -7.00 -36.16 37.15
C ARG A 108 -8.19 -35.31 37.62
N ARG A 109 -8.77 -34.58 36.67
CA ARG A 109 -10.01 -35.01 36.00
C ARG A 109 -9.81 -34.92 34.49
#